data_AF-A0A7J4ZMR4-F1
#
_entry.id   AF-A0A7J4ZMR4-F1
#
_cell.length_a   1.000
_cell.length_b   1.000
_cell.length_c   1.000
_cell.angle_alpha   90.00
_cell.angle_beta   90.00
_cell.angle_gamma   90.00
#
_symmetry.space_group_name_H-M   'P 1'
#
loop_
_entity.id
_entity.type
_entity.pdbx_description
1 polymer ?
#
loop_
_entity_poly.entity_id
_entity_poly.type
_entity_poly.pdbx_seq_one_letter_code
_entity_poly.pdbx_strand_id
1 'polypeptide(L)'
;MKGREILTTVKERATADHCFVKWWRKEEDFLDYELLDRFLEHATESEEIGGLQLLTMNEMRDEVKRIGGTRVKFIHEASGDKIEWVHRAKEGVRTHICAYTPEALMTIFDVETHGNPVDS
;
A
#
# COMPACT_ATOMS: atom_id res chain seq x y z
N MET A 1 3.42 -14.46 14.91
CA MET A 1 4.40 -15.44 14.37
C MET A 1 5.79 -14.81 14.50
N LYS A 2 6.87 -15.60 14.54
CA LYS A 2 8.21 -14.99 14.58
C LYS A 2 8.55 -14.41 13.20
N GLY A 3 9.22 -13.26 13.11
CA GLY A 3 9.48 -12.57 11.83
C GLY A 3 10.10 -13.44 10.73
N ARG A 4 10.91 -14.44 11.10
CA ARG A 4 11.51 -15.40 10.17
C ARG A 4 10.50 -16.34 9.47
N GLU A 5 9.44 -16.75 10.15
CA GLU A 5 8.37 -17.59 9.56
C GLU A 5 7.59 -16.80 8.51
N ILE A 6 7.47 -15.50 8.72
CA ILE A 6 6.77 -14.57 7.83
C ILE A 6 7.57 -14.31 6.58
N LEU A 7 8.86 -14.02 6.71
CA LEU A 7 9.73 -13.88 5.54
C LEU A 7 9.71 -15.13 4.66
N THR A 8 9.64 -16.32 5.27
CA THR A 8 9.51 -17.58 4.54
C THR A 8 8.16 -17.68 3.85
N THR A 9 7.08 -17.40 4.57
CA THR A 9 5.71 -17.42 4.03
C THR A 9 5.52 -16.44 2.87
N VAL A 10 6.07 -15.23 2.98
CA VAL A 10 6.03 -14.22 1.93
C VAL A 10 6.79 -14.71 0.71
N LYS A 11 8.01 -15.24 0.88
CA LYS A 11 8.80 -15.79 -0.24
C LYS A 11 8.12 -16.98 -0.94
N GLU A 12 7.37 -17.80 -0.21
CA GLU A 12 6.67 -18.95 -0.76
C GLU A 12 5.36 -18.59 -1.46
N ARG A 13 4.65 -17.56 -0.99
CA ARG A 13 3.32 -17.18 -1.48
C ARG A 13 3.35 -16.02 -2.49
N ALA A 14 4.38 -15.19 -2.45
CA ALA A 14 4.50 -14.06 -3.36
C ALA A 14 4.66 -14.57 -4.80
N THR A 15 3.93 -13.94 -5.68
CA THR A 15 4.05 -14.08 -7.13
C THR A 15 4.60 -12.78 -7.70
N ALA A 16 4.97 -12.77 -8.98
CA ALA A 16 5.44 -11.55 -9.65
C ALA A 16 4.40 -10.42 -9.68
N ASP A 17 3.12 -10.72 -9.45
CA ASP A 17 2.02 -9.75 -9.46
C ASP A 17 1.81 -9.05 -8.12
N HIS A 18 2.39 -9.57 -7.04
CA HIS A 18 2.27 -8.98 -5.71
C HIS A 18 3.32 -7.89 -5.53
N CYS A 19 2.88 -6.69 -5.18
CA CYS A 19 3.75 -5.51 -5.02
C CYS A 19 3.69 -4.93 -3.61
N PHE A 20 2.73 -5.34 -2.78
CA PHE A 20 2.51 -4.77 -1.46
C PHE A 20 2.24 -5.83 -0.40
N VAL A 21 2.43 -5.43 0.84
CA VAL A 21 2.09 -6.19 2.04
C VAL A 21 1.21 -5.32 2.91
N LYS A 22 0.02 -5.83 3.25
CA LYS A 22 -0.77 -5.40 4.40
C LYS A 22 -0.41 -6.30 5.57
N TRP A 23 -0.09 -5.74 6.73
CA TRP A 23 0.25 -6.56 7.90
C TRP A 23 -0.21 -5.90 9.19
N TRP A 24 -0.42 -6.72 10.21
CA TRP A 24 -0.91 -6.28 11.51
C TRP A 24 -0.23 -7.03 12.64
N ARG A 25 -0.21 -6.42 13.82
CA ARG A 25 0.29 -7.07 15.05
C ARG A 25 -0.79 -7.93 15.68
N LYS A 26 -0.37 -8.87 16.52
CA LYS A 26 -1.28 -9.78 17.22
C LYS A 26 -2.24 -9.04 18.15
N GLU A 27 -1.82 -7.92 18.70
CA GLU A 27 -2.62 -7.09 19.61
C GLU A 27 -3.68 -6.27 18.87
N GLU A 28 -3.70 -6.30 17.53
CA GLU A 28 -4.60 -5.54 16.65
C GLU A 28 -4.55 -4.02 16.90
N ASP A 29 -3.46 -3.56 17.52
CA ASP A 29 -3.17 -2.15 17.81
C ASP A 29 -2.43 -1.44 16.67
N PHE A 30 -2.05 -2.20 15.65
CA PHE A 30 -1.23 -1.75 14.54
C PHE A 30 -1.66 -2.45 13.24
N LEU A 31 -1.84 -1.65 12.20
CA LEU A 31 -2.08 -2.06 10.83
C LEU A 31 -1.23 -1.17 9.94
N ASP A 32 -0.54 -1.77 8.98
CA ASP A 32 0.27 -1.01 8.03
C ASP A 32 0.29 -1.65 6.64
N TYR A 33 0.59 -0.80 5.65
CA TYR A 33 0.73 -1.16 4.25
C TYR A 33 2.11 -0.69 3.78
N GLU A 34 2.86 -1.58 3.14
CA GLU A 34 4.19 -1.24 2.63
C GLU A 34 4.42 -1.90 1.26
N LEU A 35 5.37 -1.36 0.49
CA LEU A 35 5.89 -2.05 -0.69
C LEU A 35 6.55 -3.36 -0.27
N LEU A 36 6.28 -4.43 -1.02
CA LEU A 36 6.74 -5.77 -0.69
C LEU A 36 8.27 -5.84 -0.57
N ASP A 37 9.00 -5.24 -1.51
CA ASP A 37 10.46 -5.25 -1.49
C ASP A 37 11.01 -4.53 -0.25
N ARG A 38 10.42 -3.37 0.08
CA ARG A 38 10.81 -2.58 1.26
C ARG A 38 10.51 -3.32 2.57
N PHE A 39 9.36 -3.99 2.63
CA PHE A 39 9.02 -4.87 3.75
C PHE A 39 10.03 -6.02 3.90
N LEU A 40 10.43 -6.65 2.80
CA LEU A 40 11.43 -7.73 2.83
C LEU A 40 12.83 -7.26 3.23
N GLU A 41 13.19 -6.02 2.92
CA GLU A 41 14.47 -5.41 3.32
C GLU A 41 14.51 -5.06 4.82
N HIS A 42 13.39 -4.60 5.38
CA HIS A 42 13.34 -4.09 6.75
C HIS A 42 12.75 -5.04 7.79
N ALA A 43 12.00 -6.06 7.38
CA ALA A 43 11.38 -7.00 8.30
C ALA A 43 12.44 -7.66 9.19
N THR A 44 12.46 -7.25 10.45
CA THR A 44 13.42 -7.76 11.43
C THR A 44 12.88 -9.04 12.07
N GLU A 45 13.79 -9.96 12.46
CA GLU A 45 13.39 -11.20 13.13
C GLU A 45 12.62 -10.96 14.45
N SER A 46 12.72 -9.75 15.01
CA SER A 46 12.12 -9.31 16.27
C SER A 46 10.68 -8.78 16.18
N GLU A 47 10.13 -8.55 14.98
CA GLU A 47 8.76 -8.04 14.88
C GLU A 47 7.71 -9.12 15.15
N GLU A 48 6.81 -8.84 16.10
CA GLU A 48 5.66 -9.67 16.41
C GLU A 48 4.48 -9.36 15.48
N ILE A 49 4.50 -9.99 14.31
CA ILE A 49 3.43 -9.85 13.33
C ILE A 49 2.34 -10.89 13.64
N GLY A 50 1.11 -10.41 13.78
CA GLY A 50 -0.11 -11.20 13.98
C GLY A 50 -0.59 -11.86 12.69
N GLY A 51 -0.49 -11.15 11.57
CA GLY A 51 -0.83 -11.67 10.24
C GLY A 51 -0.41 -10.72 9.12
N LEU A 52 -0.52 -11.22 7.89
CA LEU A 52 -0.22 -10.47 6.68
C LEU A 52 -1.12 -10.90 5.52
N GLN A 53 -1.27 -10.00 4.56
CA GLN A 53 -1.90 -10.20 3.28
C GLN A 53 -1.01 -9.59 2.19
N LEU A 54 -0.70 -10.37 1.16
CA LEU A 54 -0.03 -9.86 -0.03
C LEU A 54 -1.07 -9.22 -0.94
N LEU A 55 -0.75 -8.07 -1.53
CA LEU A 55 -1.64 -7.36 -2.43
C LEU A 55 -0.97 -7.12 -3.78
N THR A 56 -1.78 -7.27 -4.81
CA THR A 56 -1.48 -6.89 -6.20
C THR A 56 -1.72 -5.39 -6.43
N MET A 57 -1.30 -4.91 -7.60
CA MET A 57 -1.63 -3.55 -8.09
C MET A 57 -3.13 -3.24 -8.09
N ASN A 58 -3.98 -4.23 -8.41
CA ASN A 58 -5.42 -4.04 -8.46
C ASN A 58 -6.03 -3.92 -7.06
N GLU A 59 -5.61 -4.78 -6.13
CA GLU A 59 -6.12 -4.74 -4.75
C GLU A 59 -5.70 -3.45 -4.05
N MET A 60 -4.45 -3.01 -4.22
CA MET A 60 -4.00 -1.73 -3.65
C MET A 60 -4.70 -0.53 -4.30
N ARG A 61 -4.99 -0.60 -5.60
CA ARG A 61 -5.80 0.41 -6.29
C ARG A 61 -7.20 0.52 -5.68
N ASP A 62 -7.81 -0.60 -5.34
CA ASP A 62 -9.16 -0.61 -4.77
C ASP A 62 -9.16 -0.05 -3.34
N GLU A 63 -8.10 -0.31 -2.56
CA GLU A 63 -7.88 0.35 -1.26
C GLU A 63 -7.70 1.87 -1.41
N VAL A 64 -6.85 2.31 -2.33
CA VAL A 64 -6.67 3.75 -2.61
C VAL A 64 -7.99 4.41 -3.04
N LYS A 65 -8.82 3.72 -3.84
CA LYS A 65 -10.16 4.22 -4.20
C LYS A 65 -11.10 4.30 -3.01
N ARG A 66 -11.08 3.30 -2.13
CA ARG A 66 -11.92 3.27 -0.92
C ARG A 66 -11.65 4.48 -0.04
N ILE A 67 -10.38 4.83 0.16
CA ILE A 67 -9.96 5.93 1.05
C ILE A 67 -10.03 7.30 0.35
N GLY A 68 -9.51 7.39 -0.87
CA GLY A 68 -9.49 8.62 -1.66
C GLY A 68 -10.86 9.01 -2.24
N GLY A 69 -11.74 8.04 -2.45
CA GLY A 69 -13.07 8.26 -3.03
C GLY A 69 -12.98 8.97 -4.39
N THR A 70 -13.79 10.03 -4.57
CA THR A 70 -13.82 10.81 -5.82
C THR A 70 -12.59 11.67 -6.05
N ARG A 71 -11.66 11.76 -5.07
CA ARG A 71 -10.42 12.52 -5.20
C ARG A 71 -9.38 11.80 -6.06
N VAL A 72 -9.50 10.49 -6.22
CA VAL A 72 -8.55 9.67 -6.99
C VAL A 72 -9.26 9.12 -8.23
N LYS A 73 -8.68 9.35 -9.41
CA LYS A 73 -9.14 8.81 -10.68
C LYS A 73 -8.00 8.06 -11.35
N PHE A 74 -8.32 6.91 -11.91
CA PHE A 74 -7.41 6.09 -12.70
C PHE A 74 -7.77 6.27 -14.16
N ILE A 75 -6.81 6.74 -14.96
CA ILE A 75 -7.00 7.13 -16.36
C ILE A 75 -6.17 6.18 -17.21
N HIS A 76 -6.83 5.53 -18.17
CA HIS A 76 -6.19 4.66 -19.15
C HIS A 76 -6.03 5.43 -20.46
N GLU A 77 -4.79 5.61 -20.92
CA GLU A 77 -4.46 6.35 -22.15
C GLU A 77 -3.45 5.57 -22.99
N ALA A 78 -3.37 5.88 -24.29
CA ALA A 78 -2.39 5.26 -25.19
C ALA A 78 -0.92 5.50 -24.76
N SER A 79 -0.66 6.59 -24.02
CA SER A 79 0.67 6.89 -23.46
C SER A 79 0.99 6.12 -22.17
N GLY A 80 0.07 5.29 -21.68
CA GLY A 80 0.18 4.58 -20.40
C GLY A 80 -0.81 5.07 -19.35
N ASP A 81 -0.94 4.27 -18.30
CA ASP A 81 -1.89 4.48 -17.21
C ASP A 81 -1.41 5.54 -16.23
N LYS A 82 -2.35 6.38 -15.79
CA LYS A 82 -2.09 7.51 -14.90
C LYS A 82 -3.09 7.53 -13.76
N ILE A 83 -2.69 8.19 -12.68
CA ILE A 83 -3.53 8.52 -11.54
C ILE A 83 -3.65 10.04 -11.48
N GLU A 84 -4.87 10.56 -11.56
CA GLU A 84 -5.19 11.94 -11.21
C GLU A 84 -5.67 11.96 -9.76
N TRP A 85 -5.03 12.78 -8.94
CA TRP A 85 -5.30 12.82 -7.50
C TRP A 85 -5.40 14.24 -6.99
N VAL A 86 -6.53 14.56 -6.35
CA VAL A 86 -6.82 15.86 -5.75
C VAL A 86 -6.65 15.77 -4.24
N HIS A 87 -5.69 16.48 -3.66
CA HIS A 87 -5.45 16.41 -2.21
C HIS A 87 -5.10 17.76 -1.60
N ARG A 88 -5.19 17.85 -0.27
CA ARG A 88 -4.69 19.01 0.48
C ARG A 88 -3.18 18.92 0.60
N ALA A 89 -2.50 19.96 0.13
CA ALA A 89 -1.09 20.23 0.36
C ALA A 89 -0.95 21.44 1.30
N LYS A 90 0.28 21.75 1.73
CA LYS A 90 0.57 22.90 2.61
C LYS A 90 0.05 24.24 2.06
N GLU A 91 0.00 24.39 0.74
CA GLU A 91 -0.42 25.62 0.05
C GLU A 91 -1.90 25.59 -0.42
N GLY A 92 -2.68 24.60 0.01
CA GLY A 92 -4.09 24.46 -0.37
C GLY A 92 -4.38 23.18 -1.16
N VAL A 93 -5.50 23.16 -1.89
CA VAL A 93 -5.90 22.00 -2.70
C VAL A 93 -5.09 21.97 -3.98
N ARG A 94 -4.48 20.82 -4.29
CA ARG A 94 -3.71 20.59 -5.52
C ARG A 94 -4.21 19.34 -6.24
N THR A 95 -4.05 19.35 -7.56
CA THR A 95 -4.19 18.17 -8.41
C THR A 95 -2.82 17.71 -8.84
N HIS A 96 -2.47 16.46 -8.55
CA HIS A 96 -1.29 15.79 -9.06
C HIS A 96 -1.68 14.71 -10.07
N ILE A 97 -0.89 14.60 -11.13
CA ILE A 97 -0.98 13.52 -12.10
C ILE A 97 0.32 12.72 -12.01
N CYS A 98 0.21 11.44 -11.67
CA CYS A 98 1.35 10.53 -11.57
C CYS A 98 1.13 9.28 -12.43
N ALA A 99 2.22 8.59 -12.74
CA ALA A 99 2.16 7.31 -13.42
C ALA A 99 1.50 6.26 -12.50
N TYR A 100 0.80 5.30 -13.09
CA TYR A 100 0.23 4.17 -12.35
C TYR A 100 1.33 3.15 -11.99
N THR A 101 2.00 3.39 -10.86
CA THR A 101 3.07 2.53 -10.33
C THR A 101 2.81 2.14 -8.87
N PRO A 102 3.48 1.08 -8.36
CA PRO A 102 3.33 0.70 -6.96
C PRO A 102 3.64 1.85 -5.98
N GLU A 103 4.73 2.57 -6.22
CA GLU A 103 5.19 3.68 -5.38
C GLU A 103 4.19 4.83 -5.37
N ALA A 104 3.56 5.12 -6.51
CA ALA A 104 2.54 6.15 -6.61
C ALA A 104 1.29 5.77 -5.81
N LEU A 105 0.84 4.51 -5.90
CA LEU A 105 -0.28 4.01 -5.09
C LEU A 105 0.01 4.09 -3.60
N MET A 106 1.20 3.66 -3.17
CA MET A 106 1.61 3.71 -1.76
C MET A 106 1.66 5.15 -1.25
N THR A 107 2.27 6.05 -2.02
CA THR A 107 2.36 7.47 -1.66
C THR A 107 0.98 8.10 -1.46
N ILE A 108 0.03 7.82 -2.37
CA ILE A 108 -1.34 8.32 -2.25
C ILE A 108 -2.00 7.75 -0.99
N PHE A 109 -1.86 6.44 -0.77
CA PHE A 109 -2.43 5.76 0.39
C PHE A 109 -1.91 6.34 1.72
N ASP A 110 -0.61 6.51 1.86
CA ASP A 110 0.04 7.07 3.05
C ASP A 110 -0.46 8.49 3.35
N VAL A 111 -0.61 9.31 2.30
CA VAL A 111 -1.10 10.69 2.47
C VAL A 111 -2.57 10.71 2.85
N GLU A 112 -3.40 9.88 2.24
CA GLU A 112 -4.83 9.82 2.51
C GLU A 112 -5.16 9.20 3.88
N THR A 113 -4.31 8.29 4.37
CA THR A 113 -4.43 7.69 5.71
C THR A 113 -3.70 8.47 6.79
N HIS A 114 -2.88 9.45 6.41
CA HIS A 114 -1.93 10.11 7.30
C HIS A 114 -1.01 9.10 8.04
N GLY A 115 -0.68 7.98 7.40
CA GLY A 115 0.10 6.89 7.98
C GLY A 115 -0.61 6.12 9.10
N ASN A 116 -1.93 6.23 9.20
CA ASN A 116 -2.73 5.50 10.20
C ASN A 116 -3.93 4.81 9.52
N PRO A 117 -3.69 3.75 8.75
CA PRO A 117 -4.76 3.03 8.06
C PRO A 117 -5.66 2.30 9.05
N VAL A 118 -6.95 2.22 8.71
CA VAL A 118 -7.93 1.39 9.41
C VAL A 118 -8.55 0.40 8.44
N ASP A 119 -8.76 -0.83 8.92
CA ASP A 119 -9.50 -1.84 8.16
C ASP A 119 -11.00 -1.50 8.17
N SER A 120 -11.71 -1.90 7.11
CA SER A 120 -13.16 -1.63 6.97
C SER A 120 -14.02 -2.78 7.48
#